data_AF-A0A7X5INP5-F1
#
_entry.id   AF-A0A7X5INP5-F1
#
_cell.length_a   1.000
_cell.length_b   1.000
_cell.length_c   1.000
_cell.angle_alpha   90.00
_cell.angle_beta   90.00
_cell.angle_gamma   90.00
#
_symmetry.space_group_name_H-M   'P 1'
#
loop_
_entity.id
_entity.type
_entity.pdbx_description
1 polymer ?
#
loop_
_entity_poly.entity_id
_entity_poly.type
_entity_poly.pdbx_seq_one_letter_code
_entity_poly.pdbx_strand_id
1 'polypeptide(L)'
;MEDILLVLLECGSLDLRILDDVGYDLGEIVEELQTDGIKPTLNIITGEIFRKGQLELTGAVRDAIDERKNQKDNMEEGEAEYDRLQEEIDELESLNPWEDMSWYCNCIDTSCWFSNNEEIYRKYIPDATSNIEDNMGFEF
;
A
#
# COMPACT_ATOMS: atom_id res chain seq x y z
N MET A 1 28.76 14.10 -1.71
CA MET A 1 28.12 12.93 -2.36
C MET A 1 26.62 13.06 -2.19
N GLU A 2 26.17 13.34 -0.96
CA GLU A 2 24.80 13.77 -0.65
C GLU A 2 24.36 15.00 -1.48
N ASP A 3 25.19 16.05 -1.61
CA ASP A 3 24.84 17.23 -2.44
C ASP A 3 24.47 16.90 -3.89
N ILE A 4 25.09 15.88 -4.49
CA ILE A 4 24.77 15.43 -5.84
C ILE A 4 23.40 14.76 -5.86
N LEU A 5 23.12 13.93 -4.84
CA LEU A 5 21.84 13.24 -4.71
C LEU A 5 20.69 14.22 -4.50
N LEU A 6 20.87 15.26 -3.68
CA LEU A 6 19.89 16.32 -3.47
C LEU A 6 19.54 17.05 -4.77
N VAL A 7 20.55 17.35 -5.60
CA VAL A 7 20.34 17.98 -6.92
C VAL A 7 19.64 17.02 -7.89
N LEU A 8 20.00 15.74 -7.89
CA LEU A 8 19.39 14.75 -8.78
C LEU A 8 17.93 14.48 -8.43
N LEU A 9 17.64 14.34 -7.14
CA LEU A 9 16.30 14.04 -6.61
C LEU A 9 15.42 15.28 -6.40
N GLU A 10 15.96 16.47 -6.64
CA GLU A 10 15.23 17.76 -6.53
C GLU A 10 14.65 17.98 -5.12
N CYS A 11 15.43 17.71 -4.08
CA CYS A 11 14.99 17.78 -2.68
C CYS A 11 16.04 18.39 -1.75
N GLY A 12 15.63 18.77 -0.54
CA GLY A 12 16.50 19.18 0.56
C GLY A 12 17.04 17.99 1.36
N SER A 13 18.08 18.23 2.18
CA SER A 13 18.70 17.18 2.99
C SER A 13 17.81 16.61 4.09
N LEU A 14 16.80 17.36 4.54
CA LEU A 14 15.80 16.85 5.47
C LEU A 14 14.78 15.97 4.75
N ASP A 15 14.33 16.40 3.58
CA ASP A 15 13.36 15.69 2.75
C ASP A 15 13.88 14.30 2.35
N LEU A 16 15.18 14.18 2.06
CA LEU A 16 15.79 12.91 1.68
C LEU A 16 15.61 11.81 2.73
N ARG A 17 15.50 12.18 4.01
CA ARG A 17 15.38 11.24 5.13
C ARG A 17 14.05 10.49 5.16
N ILE A 18 13.04 10.93 4.40
CA ILE A 18 11.79 10.15 4.29
C ILE A 18 12.01 8.77 3.67
N LEU A 19 13.16 8.56 3.02
CA LEU A 19 13.54 7.28 2.44
C LEU A 19 14.31 6.37 3.42
N ASP A 20 14.67 6.85 4.61
CA ASP A 20 15.51 6.11 5.56
C ASP A 20 14.81 4.85 6.10
N ASP A 21 13.49 4.92 6.24
CA ASP A 21 12.66 3.85 6.81
C ASP A 21 11.91 3.03 5.74
N VAL A 22 12.20 3.24 4.45
CA VAL A 22 11.57 2.50 3.35
C VAL A 22 12.15 1.09 3.27
N GLY A 23 11.28 0.08 3.40
CA GLY A 23 11.64 -1.34 3.28
C GLY A 23 11.72 -1.86 1.83
N TYR A 24 11.13 -1.16 0.86
CA TYR A 24 11.22 -1.53 -0.55
C TYR A 24 12.61 -1.32 -1.16
N ASP A 25 12.92 -2.07 -2.22
CA ASP A 25 14.13 -1.86 -3.01
C ASP A 25 14.00 -0.58 -3.86
N LEU A 26 14.57 0.51 -3.36
CA LEU A 26 14.61 1.80 -4.06
C LEU A 26 15.40 1.73 -5.37
N GLY A 27 16.36 0.81 -5.49
CA GLY A 27 17.11 0.57 -6.72
C GLY A 27 16.19 0.04 -7.81
N GLU A 28 15.38 -0.97 -7.48
CA GLU A 28 14.36 -1.51 -8.40
C GLU A 28 13.36 -0.44 -8.85
N ILE A 29 12.83 0.35 -7.90
CA ILE A 29 11.90 1.46 -8.21
C ILE A 29 12.54 2.45 -9.19
N VAL A 30 13.79 2.84 -8.95
CA VAL A 30 14.51 3.78 -9.80
C VAL A 30 14.80 3.19 -11.18
N GLU A 31 15.18 1.92 -11.27
CA GLU A 31 15.42 1.22 -12.54
C GLU A 31 14.15 1.11 -13.39
N GLU A 32 13.01 0.80 -12.77
CA GLU A 32 11.69 0.78 -13.43
C GLU A 32 11.34 2.16 -14.01
N LEU A 33 11.43 3.22 -13.19
CA LEU A 33 11.19 4.60 -13.63
C LEU A 33 12.08 5.01 -14.80
N GLN A 34 13.37 4.68 -14.74
CA GLN A 34 14.31 4.99 -15.81
C GLN A 34 14.01 4.21 -17.09
N THR A 35 13.59 2.95 -16.96
CA THR A 35 13.17 2.12 -18.09
C THR A 35 11.97 2.72 -18.81
N ASP A 36 11.04 3.31 -18.05
CA ASP A 36 9.87 4.02 -18.57
C ASP A 36 10.19 5.44 -19.06
N GLY A 37 11.45 5.87 -19.00
CA GLY A 37 11.90 7.20 -19.42
C GLY A 37 11.50 8.32 -18.46
N ILE A 38 11.12 7.98 -17.23
CA ILE A 38 10.74 8.91 -16.17
C ILE A 38 11.99 9.29 -15.38
N LYS A 39 12.23 10.60 -15.24
CA LYS A 39 13.32 11.09 -14.39
C LYS A 39 12.96 10.84 -12.92
N PRO A 40 13.78 10.09 -12.14
CA PRO A 40 13.55 9.94 -10.72
C PRO A 40 13.75 11.27 -9.99
N THR A 41 12.74 11.68 -9.23
CA THR A 41 12.80 12.75 -8.22
C THR A 41 12.28 12.18 -6.91
N LEU A 42 12.53 12.83 -5.77
CA LEU A 42 12.05 12.35 -4.47
C LEU A 42 10.54 12.13 -4.50
N ASN A 43 9.76 13.09 -4.99
CA ASN A 43 8.31 12.97 -5.07
C ASN A 43 7.83 11.83 -5.98
N ILE A 44 8.53 11.58 -7.09
CA ILE A 44 8.17 10.48 -8.00
C ILE A 44 8.49 9.13 -7.33
N ILE A 45 9.67 9.01 -6.72
CA ILE A 45 10.07 7.79 -6.00
C ILE A 45 9.08 7.50 -4.86
N THR A 46 8.72 8.49 -4.05
CA THR A 46 7.74 8.30 -2.97
C THR A 46 6.35 8.00 -3.48
N GLY A 47 5.93 8.61 -4.60
CA GLY A 47 4.69 8.23 -5.28
C GLY A 47 4.69 6.77 -5.73
N GLU A 48 5.81 6.25 -6.24
CA GLU A 48 5.95 4.84 -6.61
C GLU A 48 5.98 3.91 -5.40
N ILE A 49 6.57 4.32 -4.27
CA ILE A 49 6.49 3.60 -2.99
C ILE A 49 5.03 3.40 -2.59
N PHE A 50 4.24 4.47 -2.59
CA PHE A 50 2.81 4.40 -2.26
C PHE A 50 2.03 3.57 -3.27
N ARG A 51 2.36 3.67 -4.56
CA ARG A 51 1.74 2.83 -5.59
C ARG A 51 2.06 1.34 -5.41
N LYS A 52 3.29 0.99 -5.03
CA LYS A 52 3.65 -0.40 -4.68
C LYS A 52 2.88 -0.87 -3.45
N GLY A 53 2.77 -0.07 -2.40
CA GLY A 53 1.94 -0.38 -1.23
C GLY A 53 0.45 -0.58 -1.57
N GLN A 54 -0.12 0.27 -2.43
CA GLN A 54 -1.49 0.13 -2.92
C GLN A 54 -1.71 -1.16 -3.72
N LEU A 55 -0.71 -1.56 -4.52
CA LEU A 55 -0.75 -2.81 -5.28
C LEU A 55 -0.68 -4.03 -4.33
N GLU A 56 0.19 -4.00 -3.34
CA GLU A 56 0.28 -5.04 -2.31
C GLU A 56 -1.02 -5.15 -1.51
N LEU A 57 -1.63 -4.01 -1.17
CA LEU A 57 -2.93 -3.96 -0.51
C LEU A 57 -4.03 -4.60 -1.35
N THR A 58 -4.01 -4.38 -2.67
CA THR A 58 -4.91 -5.07 -3.63
C THR A 58 -4.72 -6.57 -3.61
N GLY A 59 -3.47 -7.04 -3.55
CA GLY A 59 -3.15 -8.46 -3.39
C GLY A 59 -3.70 -9.03 -2.08
N ALA A 60 -3.46 -8.34 -0.97
CA ALA A 60 -3.90 -8.76 0.36
C ALA A 60 -5.42 -8.88 0.49
N VAL A 61 -6.18 -7.92 -0.07
CA VAL A 61 -7.65 -8.00 -0.12
C VAL A 61 -8.10 -9.23 -0.90
N ARG A 62 -7.49 -9.47 -2.08
CA ARG A 62 -7.84 -10.63 -2.91
C ARG A 62 -7.57 -11.95 -2.18
N ASP A 63 -6.39 -12.08 -1.59
CA ASP A 63 -5.99 -13.29 -0.87
C ASP A 63 -6.91 -13.55 0.34
N ALA A 64 -7.31 -12.50 1.05
CA ALA A 64 -8.25 -12.58 2.17
C ALA A 64 -9.67 -13.02 1.76
N ILE A 65 -10.13 -12.57 0.59
CA ILE A 65 -11.40 -13.02 -0.01
C ILE A 65 -11.30 -14.50 -0.42
N ASP A 66 -10.23 -14.88 -1.11
CA ASP A 66 -10.03 -16.24 -1.59
C ASP A 66 -9.91 -17.24 -0.43
N GLU A 67 -9.21 -16.88 0.66
CA GLU A 67 -9.14 -17.69 1.87
C GLU A 67 -10.52 -17.96 2.47
N ARG A 68 -11.36 -16.93 2.62
CA ARG A 68 -12.71 -17.07 3.18
C ARG A 68 -13.63 -17.87 2.27
N LYS A 69 -13.53 -17.68 0.95
CA LYS A 69 -14.26 -18.50 -0.04
C LYS A 69 -13.88 -19.98 0.09
N ASN A 70 -12.58 -20.28 0.18
CA ASN A 70 -12.11 -21.66 0.37
C ASN A 70 -12.58 -22.29 1.70
N GLN A 71 -12.66 -21.51 2.78
CA GLN A 71 -13.22 -21.98 4.06
C GLN A 71 -14.72 -22.30 3.91
N LYS A 72 -15.45 -21.43 3.21
CA LYS A 72 -16.89 -21.55 2.99
C LYS A 72 -17.27 -22.75 2.08
N ASP A 73 -16.43 -23.13 1.13
CA ASP A 73 -16.71 -24.19 0.13
C ASP A 73 -17.07 -25.57 0.73
N ASN A 74 -16.70 -25.84 1.99
CA ASN A 74 -17.01 -27.10 2.67
C ASN A 74 -18.19 -27.00 3.66
N MET A 75 -18.91 -25.88 3.67
CA MET A 75 -20.01 -25.61 4.62
C MET A 75 -21.38 -25.68 3.94
N GLU A 76 -22.42 -26.05 4.69
CA GLU A 76 -23.80 -26.02 4.18
C GLU A 76 -24.41 -24.62 4.29
N GLU A 77 -25.11 -24.17 3.25
CA GLU A 77 -25.85 -22.91 3.26
C GLU A 77 -26.89 -22.88 4.40
N GLY A 78 -26.94 -21.77 5.14
CA GLY A 78 -27.83 -21.59 6.29
C GLY A 78 -27.23 -22.06 7.63
N GLU A 79 -26.01 -22.58 7.64
CA GLU A 79 -25.21 -22.64 8.86
C GLU A 79 -24.79 -21.23 9.29
N ALA A 80 -24.81 -20.95 10.59
CA ALA A 80 -24.45 -19.62 11.11
C ALA A 80 -23.02 -19.20 10.72
N GLU A 81 -22.11 -20.17 10.55
CA GLU A 81 -20.75 -19.93 10.10
C GLU A 81 -20.67 -19.58 8.61
N TYR A 82 -21.51 -20.21 7.78
CA TYR A 82 -21.63 -19.87 6.36
C TYR A 82 -22.08 -18.42 6.19
N ASP A 83 -23.14 -18.02 6.92
CA ASP A 83 -23.68 -16.67 6.86
C ASP A 83 -22.65 -15.64 7.35
N ARG A 84 -21.93 -15.95 8.44
CA ARG A 84 -20.84 -15.10 8.95
C ARG A 84 -19.73 -14.90 7.92
N LEU A 85 -19.25 -15.98 7.29
CA LEU A 85 -18.21 -15.88 6.27
C LEU A 85 -18.70 -15.12 5.04
N GLN A 86 -19.97 -15.27 4.67
CA GLN A 86 -20.54 -14.50 3.57
C GLN A 86 -20.54 -13.00 3.87
N GLU A 87 -20.94 -12.59 5.08
CA GLU A 87 -20.89 -11.17 5.50
C GLU A 87 -19.45 -10.63 5.46
N GLU A 88 -18.46 -11.40 5.92
CA GLU A 88 -17.04 -10.99 5.85
C GLU A 88 -16.55 -10.84 4.40
N ILE A 89 -16.95 -11.74 3.50
CA ILE A 89 -16.63 -11.68 2.07
C ILE A 89 -17.27 -10.44 1.45
N ASP A 90 -18.53 -10.15 1.75
CA ASP A 90 -19.25 -8.99 1.21
C ASP A 90 -18.59 -7.67 1.65
N GLU A 91 -18.14 -7.57 2.92
CA GLU A 91 -17.38 -6.41 3.41
C GLU A 91 -16.04 -6.28 2.68
N LEU A 92 -15.29 -7.37 2.50
CA LEU A 92 -14.02 -7.35 1.77
C LEU A 92 -14.18 -7.05 0.28
N GLU A 93 -15.24 -7.54 -0.38
CA GLU A 93 -15.53 -7.25 -1.79
C GLU A 93 -15.98 -5.81 -2.01
N SER A 94 -16.37 -5.09 -0.95
CA SER A 94 -16.64 -3.66 -1.01
C SER A 94 -15.38 -2.79 -1.04
N LEU A 95 -14.22 -3.36 -0.71
CA LEU A 95 -12.94 -2.66 -0.70
C LEU A 95 -12.42 -2.42 -2.12
N ASN A 96 -11.85 -1.23 -2.32
CA ASN A 96 -11.15 -0.87 -3.54
C ASN A 96 -9.91 -0.05 -3.18
N PRO A 97 -8.73 -0.68 -3.01
CA PRO A 97 -7.50 0.04 -2.65
C PRO A 97 -7.15 1.23 -3.56
N TRP A 98 -7.57 1.20 -4.84
CA TRP A 98 -7.36 2.29 -5.80
C TRP A 98 -8.20 3.54 -5.53
N GLU A 99 -9.30 3.39 -4.79
CA GLU A 99 -10.19 4.49 -4.35
C GLU A 99 -10.09 4.75 -2.84
N ASP A 100 -9.72 3.73 -2.08
CA ASP A 100 -9.63 3.78 -0.62
C ASP A 100 -8.33 4.42 -0.16
N MET A 101 -7.22 4.23 -0.88
CA MET A 101 -5.91 4.81 -0.53
C MET A 101 -5.66 6.09 -1.33
N SER A 102 -5.10 7.10 -0.68
CA SER A 102 -4.67 8.35 -1.31
C SER A 102 -3.34 8.81 -0.72
N TRP A 103 -2.62 9.66 -1.45
CA TRP A 103 -1.36 10.22 -0.98
C TRP A 103 -1.09 11.58 -1.57
N TYR A 104 -0.13 12.26 -0.94
CA TYR A 104 0.39 13.54 -1.39
C TYR A 104 1.91 13.55 -1.25
N CYS A 105 2.61 14.04 -2.27
CA CYS A 105 4.08 14.10 -2.29
C CYS A 105 4.54 15.50 -2.67
N ASN A 106 5.21 16.20 -1.76
CA ASN A 106 5.74 17.55 -2.03
C ASN A 106 7.05 17.87 -1.29
N CYS A 107 7.84 16.86 -0.93
CA CYS A 107 9.08 16.93 -0.14
C CYS A 107 8.91 17.46 1.31
N ILE A 108 7.84 18.21 1.63
CA ILE A 108 7.65 18.89 2.92
C ILE A 108 6.62 18.16 3.80
N ASP A 109 5.55 17.70 3.18
CA ASP A 109 4.33 17.16 3.80
C ASP A 109 3.91 15.92 3.01
N THR A 110 4.83 14.97 2.90
CA THR A 110 4.59 13.71 2.19
C THR A 110 3.87 12.74 3.11
N SER A 111 2.71 12.26 2.69
CA SER A 111 1.85 11.38 3.49
C SER A 111 0.97 10.52 2.60
N CYS A 112 0.52 9.39 3.13
CA CYS A 112 -0.54 8.56 2.59
C CYS A 112 -1.64 8.37 3.64
N TRP A 113 -2.86 8.07 3.20
CA TRP A 113 -3.96 7.77 4.11
C TRP A 113 -5.05 6.93 3.46
N PHE A 114 -5.90 6.34 4.31
CA PHE A 114 -7.17 5.78 3.88
C PHE A 114 -8.24 6.87 3.77
N SER A 115 -8.66 7.18 2.54
CA SER A 115 -9.82 8.02 2.25
C SER A 115 -11.13 7.32 2.61
N ASN A 116 -11.19 5.99 2.54
CA ASN A 116 -12.38 5.19 2.82
C ASN A 116 -12.00 3.83 3.44
N ASN A 117 -12.96 3.21 4.13
CA ASN A 117 -12.95 1.79 4.52
C ASN A 117 -11.78 1.32 5.43
N GLU A 118 -11.02 2.23 6.04
CA GLU A 118 -9.91 1.88 6.95
C GLU A 118 -10.30 0.82 8.00
N GLU A 119 -11.47 0.98 8.62
CA GLU A 119 -11.94 0.06 9.66
C GLU A 119 -12.03 -1.39 9.15
N ILE A 120 -12.38 -1.59 7.88
CA ILE A 120 -12.49 -2.92 7.27
C ILE A 120 -11.10 -3.51 7.00
N TYR A 121 -10.16 -2.71 6.50
CA TYR A 121 -8.76 -3.13 6.33
C TYR A 121 -8.16 -3.59 7.66
N ARG A 122 -8.28 -2.74 8.69
CA ARG A 122 -7.75 -3.03 10.04
C ARG A 122 -8.47 -4.20 10.72
N LYS A 123 -9.74 -4.46 10.38
CA LYS A 123 -10.51 -5.58 10.92
C LYS A 123 -10.08 -6.92 10.31
N TYR A 124 -9.90 -6.99 8.98
CA TYR A 124 -9.75 -8.28 8.29
C TYR A 124 -8.35 -8.61 7.79
N ILE A 125 -7.52 -7.61 7.53
CA ILE A 125 -6.13 -7.79 7.06
C ILE A 125 -5.12 -6.92 7.84
N PRO A 126 -5.19 -6.87 9.19
CA PRO A 126 -4.36 -5.98 10.01
C PRO A 126 -2.85 -6.20 9.80
N ASP A 127 -2.42 -7.46 9.74
CA ASP A 127 -1.00 -7.80 9.59
C ASP A 127 -0.48 -7.36 8.21
N ALA A 128 -1.29 -7.53 7.15
CA ALA A 128 -0.93 -7.08 5.81
C ALA A 128 -0.85 -5.55 5.76
N THR A 129 -1.81 -4.84 6.35
CA THR A 129 -1.77 -3.37 6.43
C THR A 129 -0.52 -2.89 7.16
N SER A 130 -0.19 -3.45 8.32
CA SER A 130 1.02 -3.07 9.08
C SER A 130 2.30 -3.37 8.31
N ASN A 131 2.41 -4.53 7.65
CA ASN A 131 3.58 -4.86 6.85
C ASN A 131 3.76 -3.90 5.67
N ILE A 132 2.65 -3.45 5.05
CA ILE A 132 2.70 -2.47 3.96
C ILE A 132 3.15 -1.11 4.50
N GLU A 133 2.67 -0.67 5.67
CA GLU A 133 3.14 0.56 6.33
C GLU A 133 4.64 0.51 6.63
N ASP A 134 5.11 -0.60 7.20
CA ASP A 134 6.53 -0.84 7.49
C ASP A 134 7.37 -0.82 6.20
N ASN A 135 6.89 -1.44 5.11
CA ASN A 135 7.60 -1.45 3.83
C ASN A 135 7.61 -0.09 3.15
N MET A 136 6.51 0.66 3.24
CA MET A 136 6.43 2.02 2.73
C MET A 136 7.30 2.98 3.55
N GLY A 137 7.47 2.73 4.85
CA GLY A 137 8.03 3.70 5.80
C GLY A 137 7.04 4.80 6.17
N PHE A 138 5.73 4.57 5.96
CA PHE A 138 4.65 5.52 6.24
C PHE A 138 3.43 4.80 6.80
N GLU A 139 2.79 5.41 7.78
CA GLU A 139 1.48 4.99 8.29
C GLU A 139 0.35 5.57 7.42
N PHE A 140 -0.76 4.83 7.31
CA PHE A 140 -2.01 5.30 6.68
C PHE A 140 -2.81 6.27 7.58
#